data_AF-A0A7X9EZF9-F1
#
_entry.id   AF-A0A7X9EZF9-F1
#
_cell.length_a   1.000
_cell.length_b   1.000
_cell.length_c   1.000
_cell.angle_alpha   90.00
_cell.angle_beta   90.00
_cell.angle_gamma   90.00
#
_symmetry.space_group_name_H-M   'P 1'
#
loop_
_entity.id
_entity.type
_entity.pdbx_description
1 polymer ?
#
loop_
_entity_poly.entity_id
_entity_poly.type
_entity_poly.pdbx_seq_one_letter_code
_entity_poly.pdbx_strand_id
1 'polypeptide(L)'
;QVALVLILYFWFGKAERKHWDLKRAALAFSMTFLAPVMLLAFKDQKFYYGYITLANYHNPTIHLLKPFALLSFFYVIRLLAGEKSNWKQIVLSACWLSLSTWIKPNYAVAVLPALMLAILIRRLQHRPIDWKMAVYGFFLPGFCMLAIQWWIAYVAGEPSEGIILAPFEVEGAFSDWLFYKFILSTLFVLLVAWIARRELLKDAGLLAGWCGFAMGAAQFYLLAEGGERFLHGNFRWSGQIMLFLLFAVCVRWLLQKEVQGVGLKIHQKIIAWSAYVAHFLGGIAYYIYCFISIHYR
;
A
#
# COMPACT_ATOMS: atom_id res chain seq x y z
N GLN A 1 -9.08 2.43 -13.21
CA GLN A 1 -8.02 1.39 -13.23
C GLN A 1 -7.00 1.58 -14.36
N VAL A 2 -7.39 1.97 -15.58
CA VAL A 2 -6.45 2.24 -16.70
C VAL A 2 -5.33 3.21 -16.32
N ALA A 3 -5.65 4.34 -15.70
CA ALA A 3 -4.65 5.31 -15.25
C ALA A 3 -3.59 4.69 -14.32
N LEU A 4 -4.00 3.80 -13.41
CA LEU A 4 -3.07 3.10 -12.51
C LEU A 4 -2.12 2.18 -13.29
N VAL A 5 -2.64 1.41 -14.25
CA VAL A 5 -1.84 0.53 -15.11
C VAL A 5 -0.81 1.34 -15.89
N LEU A 6 -1.21 2.48 -16.46
CA LEU A 6 -0.30 3.35 -17.20
C LEU A 6 0.80 3.92 -16.30
N ILE A 7 0.44 4.43 -15.11
CA ILE A 7 1.42 4.94 -14.13
C ILE A 7 2.43 3.86 -13.76
N LEU A 8 1.97 2.64 -13.44
CA LEU A 8 2.84 1.50 -13.12
C LEU A 8 3.74 1.10 -14.29
N TYR A 9 3.18 0.98 -15.50
CA TYR A 9 3.90 0.61 -16.71
C TYR A 9 5.07 1.56 -16.99
N PHE A 10 4.84 2.87 -16.91
CA PHE A 10 5.89 3.86 -17.09
C PHE A 10 6.86 3.86 -15.91
N TRP A 11 6.35 3.72 -14.68
CA TRP A 11 7.20 3.69 -13.51
C TRP A 11 8.18 2.53 -13.57
N PHE A 12 7.74 1.29 -13.84
CA PHE A 12 8.59 0.10 -13.94
C PHE A 12 9.79 0.25 -14.89
N GLY A 13 9.75 1.21 -15.80
CA GLY A 13 10.92 1.66 -16.55
C GLY A 13 11.17 0.85 -17.81
N LYS A 14 11.95 1.43 -18.71
CA LYS A 14 12.34 0.80 -19.97
C LYS A 14 13.67 0.06 -19.80
N ALA A 15 13.85 -1.01 -20.57
CA ALA A 15 15.11 -1.73 -20.69
C ALA A 15 15.17 -2.41 -22.06
N GLU A 16 16.36 -2.50 -22.64
CA GLU A 16 16.60 -3.18 -23.92
C GLU A 16 16.69 -4.69 -23.71
N ARG A 17 15.52 -5.33 -23.51
CA ARG A 17 15.42 -6.79 -23.34
C ARG A 17 14.24 -7.35 -24.13
N LYS A 18 14.43 -8.57 -24.63
CA LYS A 18 13.37 -9.30 -25.35
C LYS A 18 12.11 -9.38 -24.48
N HIS A 19 10.97 -8.97 -25.06
CA HIS A 19 9.66 -8.96 -24.40
C HIS A 19 9.54 -8.08 -23.15
N TRP A 20 10.45 -7.14 -22.90
CA TRP A 20 10.42 -6.29 -21.71
C TRP A 20 9.13 -5.49 -21.58
N ASP A 21 8.69 -4.86 -22.67
CA ASP A 21 7.47 -4.04 -22.68
C ASP A 21 6.22 -4.85 -22.36
N LEU A 22 6.10 -6.05 -22.94
CA LEU A 22 5.01 -6.97 -22.63
C LEU A 22 5.03 -7.40 -21.17
N LYS A 23 6.20 -7.72 -20.62
CA LYS A 23 6.37 -8.12 -19.22
C LYS A 23 5.93 -7.00 -18.26
N ARG A 24 6.40 -5.77 -18.45
CA ARG A 24 6.01 -4.64 -17.59
C ARG A 24 4.54 -4.27 -17.75
N ALA A 25 3.97 -4.40 -18.96
CA ALA A 25 2.53 -4.21 -19.19
C ALA A 25 1.70 -5.28 -18.47
N ALA A 26 2.07 -6.56 -18.57
CA ALA A 26 1.40 -7.66 -17.89
C ALA A 26 1.47 -7.53 -16.36
N LEU A 27 2.63 -7.11 -15.83
CA LEU A 27 2.77 -6.82 -14.40
C LEU A 27 1.92 -5.64 -13.95
N ALA A 28 1.94 -4.53 -14.70
CA ALA A 28 1.13 -3.36 -14.38
C ALA A 28 -0.38 -3.65 -14.42
N PHE A 29 -0.82 -4.48 -15.38
CA PHE A 29 -2.20 -4.94 -15.48
C PHE A 29 -2.56 -5.91 -14.34
N SER A 30 -1.76 -6.95 -14.10
CA SER A 30 -2.04 -7.93 -13.04
C SER A 30 -2.11 -7.30 -11.64
N MET A 31 -1.37 -6.21 -11.40
CA MET A 31 -1.44 -5.44 -10.15
C MET A 31 -2.83 -4.90 -9.81
N THR A 32 -3.74 -4.77 -10.77
CA THR A 32 -5.12 -4.33 -10.48
C THR A 32 -5.99 -5.44 -9.91
N PHE A 33 -5.58 -6.70 -10.09
CA PHE A 33 -6.32 -7.90 -9.67
C PHE A 33 -5.77 -8.55 -8.40
N LEU A 34 -4.55 -8.22 -7.96
CA LEU A 34 -3.92 -8.87 -6.82
C LEU A 34 -4.84 -8.89 -5.59
N ALA A 35 -4.91 -10.04 -4.95
CA ALA A 35 -5.59 -10.24 -3.67
C ALA A 35 -4.73 -11.16 -2.78
N PRO A 36 -5.10 -11.39 -1.52
CA PRO A 36 -4.46 -12.39 -0.67
C PRO A 36 -4.43 -13.77 -1.32
N VAL A 37 -3.49 -14.60 -0.89
CA VAL A 37 -3.47 -16.01 -1.29
C VAL A 37 -4.65 -16.74 -0.62
N MET A 38 -5.64 -17.16 -1.40
CA MET A 38 -6.95 -17.62 -0.91
C MET A 38 -6.98 -19.07 -0.38
N LEU A 39 -5.90 -19.56 0.25
CA LEU A 39 -5.84 -20.94 0.75
C LEU A 39 -6.85 -21.21 1.87
N LEU A 40 -7.07 -20.24 2.77
CA LEU A 40 -8.03 -20.42 3.87
C LEU A 40 -9.48 -20.23 3.43
N ALA A 41 -9.74 -19.57 2.30
CA ALA A 41 -11.10 -19.35 1.81
C ALA A 41 -11.84 -20.67 1.55
N PHE A 42 -11.13 -21.74 1.18
CA PHE A 42 -11.71 -23.09 1.05
C PHE A 42 -12.19 -23.68 2.38
N LYS A 43 -11.63 -23.22 3.51
CA LYS A 43 -11.94 -23.73 4.85
C LYS A 43 -13.01 -22.90 5.54
N ASP A 44 -12.87 -21.58 5.53
CA ASP A 44 -13.75 -20.68 6.28
C ASP A 44 -14.79 -19.94 5.42
N GLN A 45 -14.75 -20.15 4.10
CA GLN A 45 -15.63 -19.52 3.12
C GLN A 45 -15.59 -17.98 3.14
N LYS A 46 -14.49 -17.40 3.65
CA LYS A 46 -14.29 -15.94 3.71
C LYS A 46 -13.24 -15.53 2.70
N PHE A 47 -13.66 -14.89 1.61
CA PHE A 47 -12.76 -14.45 0.56
C PHE A 47 -12.23 -13.01 0.76
N TYR A 48 -12.84 -12.26 1.68
CA TYR A 48 -12.49 -10.87 1.94
C TYR A 48 -12.10 -10.65 3.41
N TYR A 49 -12.96 -11.10 4.32
CA TYR A 49 -12.88 -10.79 5.73
C TYR A 49 -11.68 -11.42 6.46
N GLY A 50 -11.04 -10.62 7.33
CA GLY A 50 -9.85 -11.01 8.09
C GLY A 50 -8.53 -10.97 7.31
N TYR A 51 -8.57 -10.71 5.99
CA TYR A 51 -7.39 -10.47 5.19
C TYR A 51 -7.11 -8.97 5.04
N ILE A 52 -5.83 -8.60 4.93
CA ILE A 52 -5.46 -7.30 4.36
C ILE A 52 -5.57 -7.43 2.84
N THR A 53 -6.69 -6.96 2.28
CA THR A 53 -6.98 -7.08 0.85
C THR A 53 -6.27 -6.03 0.00
N LEU A 54 -5.97 -6.38 -1.25
CA LEU A 54 -5.29 -5.51 -2.22
C LEU A 54 -6.30 -4.99 -3.26
N ALA A 55 -7.04 -5.90 -3.89
CA ALA A 55 -8.21 -5.61 -4.70
C ALA A 55 -9.46 -5.51 -3.82
N ASN A 56 -10.30 -4.51 -4.08
CA ASN A 56 -11.60 -4.40 -3.43
C ASN A 56 -12.68 -4.05 -4.45
N TYR A 57 -13.50 -5.05 -4.81
CA TYR A 57 -14.60 -4.90 -5.74
C TYR A 57 -15.68 -3.93 -5.26
N HIS A 58 -16.01 -3.93 -3.97
CA HIS A 58 -17.16 -3.19 -3.43
C HIS A 58 -16.84 -1.74 -3.06
N ASN A 59 -15.58 -1.29 -3.17
CA ASN A 59 -15.19 0.07 -2.77
C ASN A 59 -14.56 0.86 -3.92
N PRO A 60 -15.38 1.61 -4.70
CA PRO A 60 -14.87 2.39 -5.83
C PRO A 60 -13.91 3.52 -5.42
N THR A 61 -14.02 4.06 -4.20
CA THR A 61 -13.14 5.14 -3.73
C THR A 61 -11.70 4.68 -3.58
N ILE A 62 -11.46 3.42 -3.19
CA ILE A 62 -10.10 2.84 -3.12
C ILE A 62 -9.52 2.69 -4.53
N HIS A 63 -10.32 2.30 -5.51
CA HIS A 63 -9.87 2.22 -6.90
C HIS A 63 -9.50 3.60 -7.48
N LEU A 64 -10.24 4.64 -7.09
CA LEU A 64 -9.92 6.03 -7.44
C LEU A 64 -8.67 6.53 -6.72
N LEU A 65 -8.48 6.16 -5.45
CA LEU A 65 -7.34 6.57 -4.61
C LEU A 65 -5.98 6.06 -5.14
N LYS A 66 -5.90 4.77 -5.50
CA LYS A 66 -4.64 4.10 -5.87
C LYS A 66 -3.72 4.89 -6.82
N PRO A 67 -4.17 5.42 -7.97
CA PRO A 67 -3.28 6.18 -8.86
C PRO A 67 -2.70 7.44 -8.20
N PHE A 68 -3.49 8.19 -7.44
CA PHE A 68 -3.02 9.41 -6.77
C PHE A 68 -2.10 9.12 -5.59
N ALA A 69 -2.45 8.10 -4.80
CA ALA A 69 -1.59 7.61 -3.73
C ALA A 69 -0.23 7.15 -4.29
N LEU A 70 -0.22 6.44 -5.42
CA LEU A 70 1.02 6.01 -6.08
C LEU A 70 1.86 7.20 -6.57
N LEU A 71 1.25 8.21 -7.19
CA LEU A 71 1.94 9.43 -7.61
C LEU A 71 2.51 10.20 -6.41
N SER A 72 1.74 10.37 -5.35
CA SER A 72 2.21 10.95 -4.08
C SER A 72 3.39 10.14 -3.53
N PHE A 73 3.31 8.81 -3.57
CA PHE A 73 4.34 7.91 -3.07
C PHE A 73 5.66 7.99 -3.86
N PHE A 74 5.63 8.35 -5.14
CA PHE A 74 6.88 8.61 -5.90
C PHE A 74 7.68 9.75 -5.28
N TYR A 75 7.00 10.79 -4.81
CA TYR A 75 7.64 11.90 -4.12
C TYR A 75 8.13 11.50 -2.72
N VAL A 76 7.46 10.58 -2.01
CA VAL A 76 7.98 9.97 -0.78
C VAL A 76 9.31 9.26 -1.03
N ILE A 77 9.38 8.46 -2.10
CA ILE A 77 10.61 7.73 -2.44
C ILE A 77 11.73 8.70 -2.81
N ARG A 78 11.44 9.72 -3.64
CA ARG A 78 12.39 10.78 -4.01
C ARG A 78 12.92 11.51 -2.77
N LEU A 79 12.03 11.84 -1.84
CA LEU A 79 12.34 12.50 -0.57
C LEU A 79 13.37 11.70 0.21
N LEU A 80 13.09 10.41 0.40
CA LEU A 80 13.91 9.47 1.17
C LEU A 80 15.17 9.02 0.42
N ALA A 81 15.26 9.27 -0.89
CA ALA A 81 16.49 9.14 -1.67
C ALA A 81 17.42 10.36 -1.49
N GLY A 82 16.93 11.44 -0.87
CA GLY A 82 17.70 12.68 -0.67
C GLY A 82 17.82 13.52 -1.94
N GLU A 83 17.01 13.25 -2.96
CA GLU A 83 17.00 14.00 -4.21
C GLU A 83 16.34 15.36 -4.00
N LYS A 84 17.11 16.44 -4.18
CA LYS A 84 16.59 17.81 -4.03
C LYS A 84 15.45 18.08 -5.00
N SER A 85 14.36 18.63 -4.49
CA SER A 85 13.18 18.96 -5.28
C SER A 85 13.05 20.45 -5.55
N ASN A 86 12.60 20.77 -6.76
CA ASN A 86 12.20 22.14 -7.12
C ASN A 86 10.76 22.43 -6.66
N TRP A 87 10.33 23.69 -6.70
CA TRP A 87 8.98 24.06 -6.23
C TRP A 87 7.86 23.37 -6.99
N LYS A 88 8.01 23.13 -8.30
CA LYS A 88 7.01 22.40 -9.09
C LYS A 88 6.81 20.98 -8.53
N GLN A 89 7.89 20.28 -8.21
CA GLN A 89 7.82 18.94 -7.61
C GLN A 89 7.18 18.95 -6.23
N ILE A 90 7.50 19.95 -5.41
CA ILE A 90 6.92 20.06 -4.06
C ILE A 90 5.42 20.38 -4.13
N VAL A 91 5.01 21.34 -4.97
CA VAL A 91 3.59 21.65 -5.21
C VAL A 91 2.84 20.44 -5.75
N LEU A 92 3.41 19.71 -6.71
CA LEU A 92 2.80 18.46 -7.21
C LEU A 92 2.66 17.42 -6.11
N SER A 93 3.66 17.24 -5.25
CA SER A 93 3.57 16.30 -4.12
C SER A 93 2.44 16.67 -3.14
N ALA A 94 2.29 17.97 -2.84
CA ALA A 94 1.20 18.49 -2.02
C ALA A 94 -0.15 18.26 -2.69
N CYS A 95 -0.30 18.56 -3.98
CA CYS A 95 -1.53 18.31 -4.73
C CYS A 95 -1.91 16.83 -4.73
N TRP A 96 -0.96 15.92 -4.98
CA TRP A 96 -1.25 14.48 -4.98
C TRP A 96 -1.62 13.95 -3.60
N LEU A 97 -0.95 14.43 -2.54
CA LEU A 97 -1.34 14.11 -1.17
C LEU A 97 -2.75 14.63 -0.88
N SER A 98 -3.04 15.91 -1.13
CA SER A 98 -4.34 16.51 -0.85
C SER A 98 -5.48 15.84 -1.61
N LEU A 99 -5.30 15.56 -2.90
CA LEU A 99 -6.28 14.81 -3.70
C LEU A 99 -6.50 13.40 -3.13
N SER A 100 -5.42 12.71 -2.74
CA SER A 100 -5.52 11.39 -2.11
C SER A 100 -6.29 11.46 -0.79
N THR A 101 -5.99 12.44 0.07
CA THR A 101 -6.69 12.66 1.35
C THR A 101 -8.16 12.97 1.15
N TRP A 102 -8.49 13.77 0.13
CA TRP A 102 -9.88 14.13 -0.18
C TRP A 102 -10.69 12.94 -0.70
N ILE A 103 -10.09 12.08 -1.54
CA ILE A 103 -10.71 10.83 -1.98
C ILE A 103 -10.90 9.89 -0.79
N LYS A 104 -9.85 9.74 0.02
CA LYS A 104 -9.90 8.95 1.24
C LYS A 104 -8.80 9.35 2.24
N PRO A 105 -9.15 9.78 3.46
CA PRO A 105 -8.16 10.25 4.42
C PRO A 105 -7.20 9.15 4.89
N ASN A 106 -7.59 7.88 4.75
CA ASN A 106 -6.80 6.69 5.10
C ASN A 106 -5.36 6.69 4.55
N TYR A 107 -5.14 7.23 3.34
CA TYR A 107 -3.78 7.32 2.82
C TYR A 107 -2.93 8.32 3.62
N ALA A 108 -3.45 9.51 3.91
CA ALA A 108 -2.72 10.54 4.64
C ALA A 108 -2.43 10.14 6.10
N VAL A 109 -3.44 9.61 6.80
CA VAL A 109 -3.25 9.13 8.17
C VAL A 109 -2.23 7.99 8.26
N ALA A 110 -2.02 7.22 7.19
CA ALA A 110 -1.00 6.18 7.15
C ALA A 110 0.38 6.68 6.66
N VAL A 111 0.42 7.53 5.62
CA VAL A 111 1.68 7.92 4.96
C VAL A 111 2.48 8.92 5.81
N LEU A 112 1.82 9.80 6.55
CA LEU A 112 2.49 10.81 7.37
C LEU A 112 3.27 10.19 8.54
N PRO A 113 2.69 9.33 9.41
CA PRO A 113 3.48 8.64 10.43
C PRO A 113 4.52 7.70 9.82
N ALA A 114 4.24 7.10 8.66
CA ALA A 114 5.22 6.27 7.96
C ALA A 114 6.42 7.08 7.48
N LEU A 115 6.18 8.30 6.98
CA LEU A 115 7.22 9.23 6.57
C LEU A 115 8.04 9.70 7.77
N MET A 116 7.41 9.99 8.92
CA MET A 116 8.12 10.30 10.16
C MET A 116 9.06 9.17 10.56
N LEU A 117 8.58 7.92 10.55
CA LEU A 117 9.39 6.74 10.87
C LEU A 117 10.54 6.54 9.86
N ALA A 118 10.26 6.67 8.57
CA ALA A 118 11.28 6.54 7.52
C ALA A 118 12.34 7.65 7.60
N ILE A 119 11.94 8.89 7.88
CA ILE A 119 12.85 10.03 8.11
C ILE A 119 13.72 9.76 9.34
N LEU A 120 13.15 9.27 10.44
CA LEU A 120 13.92 8.89 11.63
C LEU A 120 14.98 7.84 11.30
N ILE A 121 14.60 6.78 10.58
CA ILE A 121 15.55 5.74 10.14
C ILE A 121 16.65 6.34 9.26
N ARG A 122 16.31 7.20 8.29
CA ARG A 122 17.30 7.87 7.43
C ARG A 122 18.25 8.76 8.23
N ARG A 123 17.75 9.46 9.25
CA ARG A 123 18.56 10.28 10.16
C ARG A 123 19.53 9.44 10.98
N LEU A 124 19.07 8.33 11.55
CA LEU A 124 19.92 7.37 12.27
C LEU A 124 20.99 6.73 11.36
N GLN A 125 20.70 6.60 10.06
CA GLN A 125 21.66 6.15 9.04
C GLN A 125 22.55 7.26 8.46
N HIS A 126 22.43 8.51 8.95
CA HIS A 126 23.12 9.68 8.41
C HIS A 126 22.94 9.87 6.90
N ARG A 127 21.76 9.54 6.36
CA ARG A 127 21.44 9.68 4.93
C ARG A 127 20.73 11.00 4.63
N PRO A 128 20.94 11.58 3.44
CA PRO A 128 20.30 12.83 3.05
C PRO A 128 18.78 12.67 2.91
N ILE A 129 18.06 13.76 3.19
CA ILE A 129 16.60 13.87 3.15
C ILE A 129 16.24 15.21 2.53
N ASP A 130 15.26 15.24 1.64
CA ASP A 130 14.70 16.50 1.14
C ASP A 130 13.71 17.12 2.14
N TRP A 131 14.24 17.93 3.06
CA TRP A 131 13.45 18.59 4.09
C TRP A 131 12.40 19.56 3.54
N LYS A 132 12.67 20.22 2.40
CA LYS A 132 11.71 21.16 1.80
C LYS A 132 10.48 20.39 1.32
N MET A 133 10.69 19.27 0.64
CA MET A 133 9.58 18.41 0.23
C MET A 133 8.88 17.76 1.42
N ALA A 134 9.62 17.35 2.47
CA ALA A 134 9.01 16.80 3.69
C ALA A 134 8.02 17.78 4.32
N VAL A 135 8.44 19.02 4.56
CA VAL A 135 7.61 20.04 5.21
C VAL A 135 6.48 20.51 4.29
N TYR A 136 6.83 21.05 3.12
CA TYR A 136 5.86 21.76 2.27
C TYR A 136 5.10 20.84 1.31
N GLY A 137 5.64 19.65 1.01
CA GLY A 137 5.02 18.66 0.13
C GLY A 137 4.14 17.66 0.88
N PHE A 138 4.46 17.38 2.14
CA PHE A 138 3.77 16.33 2.91
C PHE A 138 3.19 16.83 4.24
N PHE A 139 4.01 17.27 5.19
CA PHE A 139 3.51 17.53 6.55
C PHE A 139 2.54 18.71 6.62
N LEU A 140 2.87 19.84 6.00
CA LEU A 140 2.00 21.02 5.98
C LEU A 140 0.66 20.73 5.27
N PRO A 141 0.63 20.31 3.98
CA PRO A 141 -0.63 20.00 3.31
C PRO A 141 -1.37 18.83 3.96
N GLY A 142 -0.66 17.81 4.43
CA GLY A 142 -1.24 16.66 5.11
C GLY A 142 -1.95 17.05 6.41
N PHE A 143 -1.30 17.87 7.25
CA PHE A 143 -1.90 18.38 8.48
C PHE A 143 -3.14 19.23 8.19
N CYS A 144 -3.04 20.18 7.25
CA CYS A 144 -4.18 21.02 6.87
C CYS A 144 -5.37 20.19 6.38
N MET A 145 -5.13 19.22 5.50
CA MET A 145 -6.19 18.37 4.94
C MET A 145 -6.80 17.46 6.00
N LEU A 146 -6.00 16.88 6.89
CA LEU A 146 -6.52 16.04 7.98
C LEU A 146 -7.30 16.86 9.01
N ALA A 147 -6.89 18.10 9.31
CA ALA A 147 -7.65 19.00 10.17
C ALA A 147 -9.02 19.34 9.56
N ILE A 148 -9.07 19.62 8.26
CA ILE A 148 -10.33 19.85 7.52
C ILE A 148 -11.22 18.60 7.56
N GLN A 149 -10.66 17.43 7.27
CA GLN A 149 -11.40 16.16 7.29
C GLN A 149 -11.93 15.82 8.68
N TRP A 150 -11.12 16.05 9.72
CA TRP A 150 -11.53 15.86 11.11
C TRP A 150 -12.68 16.80 11.49
N TRP A 151 -12.59 18.09 11.12
CA TRP A 151 -13.65 19.06 11.38
C TRP A 151 -14.97 18.64 10.71
N ILE A 152 -14.92 18.26 9.44
CA ILE A 152 -16.10 17.80 8.69
C ILE A 152 -16.69 16.54 9.34
N ALA A 153 -15.85 15.56 9.71
CA ALA A 153 -16.31 14.26 10.18
C ALA A 153 -16.80 14.26 11.64
N TYR A 154 -16.18 15.03 12.52
CA TYR A 154 -16.41 14.93 13.97
C TYR A 154 -17.01 16.19 14.61
N VAL A 155 -16.91 17.36 13.96
CA VAL A 155 -17.45 18.62 14.51
C VAL A 155 -18.72 19.05 13.79
N ALA A 156 -18.71 19.02 12.46
CA ALA A 156 -19.86 19.44 11.64
C ALA A 156 -20.85 18.31 11.33
N GLY A 157 -20.40 17.05 11.42
CA GLY A 157 -21.23 15.87 11.23
C GLY A 157 -22.03 15.47 12.46
N GLU A 158 -22.72 14.34 12.39
CA GLU A 158 -23.30 13.73 13.59
C GLU A 158 -22.17 13.33 14.55
N PRO A 159 -22.29 13.57 15.87
CA PRO A 159 -21.29 13.15 16.84
C PRO A 159 -21.20 11.63 16.83
N SER A 160 -20.28 11.10 16.03
CA SER A 160 -19.85 9.70 16.14
C SER A 160 -18.81 9.60 17.23
N GLU A 161 -18.83 8.47 17.94
CA GLU A 161 -17.76 8.12 18.87
C GLU A 161 -16.39 8.22 18.18
N GLY A 162 -15.38 8.68 18.93
CA GLY A 162 -14.06 8.98 18.39
C GLY A 162 -13.27 7.74 17.94
N ILE A 163 -12.01 7.98 17.57
CA ILE A 163 -11.07 6.90 17.28
C ILE A 163 -10.65 6.26 18.60
N ILE A 164 -10.79 4.93 18.71
CA ILE A 164 -10.42 4.14 19.88
C ILE A 164 -9.29 3.16 19.56
N LEU A 165 -8.55 2.77 20.59
CA LEU A 165 -7.58 1.67 20.52
C LEU A 165 -8.33 0.37 20.82
N ALA A 166 -8.46 -0.50 19.82
CA ALA A 166 -9.18 -1.78 19.91
C ALA A 166 -8.35 -2.91 19.27
N PRO A 167 -7.28 -3.38 19.96
CA PRO A 167 -6.32 -4.32 19.39
C PRO A 167 -6.97 -5.63 18.96
N PHE A 168 -6.93 -5.89 17.64
CA PHE A 168 -7.44 -7.06 16.94
C PHE A 168 -8.96 -7.29 17.04
N GLU A 169 -9.70 -6.45 17.76
CA GLU A 169 -11.12 -6.70 18.04
C GLU A 169 -11.98 -6.65 16.78
N VAL A 170 -11.79 -5.62 15.94
CA VAL A 170 -12.55 -5.47 14.70
C VAL A 170 -12.34 -6.66 13.80
N GLU A 171 -11.09 -7.01 13.47
CA GLU A 171 -10.80 -8.12 12.56
C GLU A 171 -11.10 -9.48 13.18
N GLY A 172 -10.91 -9.62 14.49
CA GLY A 172 -11.23 -10.83 15.25
C GLY A 172 -12.72 -11.14 15.18
N ALA A 173 -13.59 -10.13 15.17
CA ALA A 173 -15.02 -10.31 14.95
C ALA A 173 -15.34 -10.93 13.58
N PHE A 174 -14.45 -10.81 12.59
CA PHE A 174 -14.66 -11.37 11.26
C PHE A 174 -13.87 -12.65 10.99
N SER A 175 -12.87 -13.03 11.78
CA SER A 175 -12.04 -14.20 11.48
C SER A 175 -11.18 -14.67 12.66
N ASP A 176 -11.26 -15.95 13.00
CA ASP A 176 -10.38 -16.59 13.99
C ASP A 176 -8.96 -16.89 13.47
N TRP A 177 -8.74 -16.75 12.15
CA TRP A 177 -7.49 -17.11 11.48
C TRP A 177 -6.58 -15.92 11.15
N LEU A 178 -6.65 -14.81 11.93
CA LEU A 178 -5.99 -13.55 11.59
C LEU A 178 -4.50 -13.68 11.29
N PHE A 179 -3.76 -14.43 12.10
CA PHE A 179 -2.32 -14.64 11.88
C PHE A 179 -2.04 -15.24 10.51
N TYR A 180 -2.75 -16.31 10.15
CA TYR A 180 -2.57 -16.97 8.86
C TYR A 180 -3.02 -16.09 7.70
N LYS A 181 -4.13 -15.36 7.85
CA LYS A 181 -4.60 -14.42 6.83
C LYS A 181 -3.63 -13.26 6.63
N PHE A 182 -2.98 -12.77 7.68
CA PHE A 182 -1.90 -11.80 7.57
C PHE A 182 -0.74 -12.34 6.72
N ILE A 183 -0.27 -13.55 7.00
CA ILE A 183 0.80 -14.20 6.21
C ILE A 183 0.37 -14.37 4.75
N LEU A 184 -0.86 -14.85 4.50
CA LEU A 184 -1.39 -15.03 3.15
C LEU A 184 -1.62 -13.71 2.40
N SER A 185 -1.92 -12.61 3.09
CA SER A 185 -1.99 -11.26 2.52
C SER A 185 -0.62 -10.69 2.16
N THR A 186 0.42 -11.06 2.90
CA THR A 186 1.75 -10.42 2.82
C THR A 186 2.83 -11.33 2.26
N LEU A 187 2.49 -12.55 1.84
CA LEU A 187 3.44 -13.59 1.45
C LEU A 187 4.47 -13.10 0.43
N PHE A 188 4.04 -12.47 -0.65
CA PHE A 188 4.95 -11.91 -1.65
C PHE A 188 5.92 -10.89 -1.06
N VAL A 189 5.43 -9.90 -0.33
CA VAL A 189 6.28 -8.82 0.19
C VAL A 189 7.23 -9.34 1.27
N LEU A 190 6.81 -10.26 2.13
CA LEU A 190 7.67 -10.91 3.13
C LEU A 190 8.82 -11.69 2.48
N LEU A 191 8.54 -12.45 1.42
CA LEU A 191 9.57 -13.16 0.66
C LEU A 191 10.53 -12.20 -0.04
N VAL A 192 10.02 -11.09 -0.62
CA VAL A 192 10.88 -10.05 -1.18
C VAL A 192 11.72 -9.39 -0.11
N ALA A 193 11.21 -9.12 1.09
CA ALA A 193 12.00 -8.59 2.20
C ALA A 193 13.10 -9.55 2.64
N TRP A 194 12.84 -10.86 2.70
CA TRP A 194 13.87 -11.85 2.99
C TRP A 194 14.98 -11.87 1.93
N ILE A 195 14.62 -11.76 0.64
CA ILE A 195 15.57 -11.67 -0.48
C ILE A 195 16.35 -10.34 -0.41
N ALA A 196 15.66 -9.23 -0.16
CA ALA A 196 16.19 -7.87 -0.14
C ALA A 196 16.75 -7.45 1.23
N ARG A 197 16.91 -8.35 2.20
CA ARG A 197 17.21 -8.03 3.61
C ARG A 197 18.43 -7.12 3.84
N ARG A 198 19.42 -7.18 2.94
CA ARG A 198 20.64 -6.34 2.99
C ARG A 198 20.41 -4.91 2.50
N GLU A 199 19.34 -4.70 1.75
CA GLU A 199 18.96 -3.46 1.09
C GLU A 199 17.67 -2.85 1.66
N LEU A 200 16.93 -3.60 2.48
CA LEU A 200 15.60 -3.25 2.98
C LEU A 200 15.49 -1.82 3.52
N LEU A 201 16.44 -1.44 4.38
CA LEU A 201 16.51 -0.10 4.98
C LEU A 201 17.37 0.89 4.19
N LYS A 202 18.07 0.43 3.15
CA LYS A 202 18.99 1.24 2.33
C LYS A 202 18.28 1.78 1.10
N ASP A 203 17.50 0.95 0.42
CA ASP A 203 16.70 1.34 -0.73
C ASP A 203 15.53 2.25 -0.28
N ALA A 204 15.37 3.40 -0.94
CA ALA A 204 14.36 4.39 -0.55
C ALA A 204 12.93 3.88 -0.78
N GLY A 205 12.72 3.09 -1.84
CA GLY A 205 11.45 2.47 -2.16
C GLY A 205 11.05 1.46 -1.10
N LEU A 206 11.93 0.50 -0.81
CA LEU A 206 11.69 -0.53 0.19
C LEU A 206 11.47 0.08 1.58
N LEU A 207 12.30 1.04 1.99
CA LEU A 207 12.13 1.73 3.27
C LEU A 207 10.76 2.42 3.36
N ALA A 208 10.38 3.19 2.32
CA ALA A 208 9.08 3.84 2.27
C ALA A 208 7.93 2.83 2.34
N GLY A 209 8.01 1.76 1.54
CA GLY A 209 6.97 0.73 1.46
C GLY A 209 6.77 0.01 2.78
N TRP A 210 7.86 -0.37 3.46
CA TRP A 210 7.78 -1.09 4.73
C TRP A 210 7.34 -0.21 5.89
N CYS A 211 7.82 1.04 5.98
CA CYS A 211 7.30 1.98 6.97
C CYS A 211 5.81 2.27 6.72
N GLY A 212 5.42 2.44 5.45
CA GLY A 212 4.02 2.61 5.04
C GLY A 212 3.16 1.43 5.49
N PHE A 213 3.57 0.21 5.14
CA PHE A 213 2.84 -0.98 5.52
C PHE A 213 2.81 -1.21 7.02
N ALA A 214 3.89 -0.94 7.75
CA ALA A 214 3.91 -1.05 9.20
C ALA A 214 2.88 -0.12 9.86
N MET A 215 2.81 1.15 9.45
CA MET A 215 1.82 2.09 9.98
C MET A 215 0.39 1.75 9.52
N GLY A 216 0.22 1.35 8.25
CA GLY A 216 -1.09 0.94 7.73
C GLY A 216 -1.63 -0.32 8.42
N ALA A 217 -0.77 -1.31 8.68
CA ALA A 217 -1.12 -2.53 9.40
C ALA A 217 -1.36 -2.27 10.89
N ALA A 218 -0.57 -1.39 11.52
CA ALA A 218 -0.83 -0.97 12.89
C ALA A 218 -2.22 -0.32 13.02
N GLN A 219 -2.60 0.56 12.08
CA GLN A 219 -3.94 1.12 12.05
C GLN A 219 -5.01 0.05 11.81
N PHE A 220 -4.79 -0.83 10.84
CA PHE A 220 -5.69 -1.93 10.48
C PHE A 220 -6.04 -2.82 11.69
N TYR A 221 -5.04 -3.16 12.52
CA TYR A 221 -5.23 -4.08 13.64
C TYR A 221 -5.45 -3.40 14.99
N LEU A 222 -5.00 -2.17 15.21
CA LEU A 222 -5.02 -1.56 16.54
C LEU A 222 -6.09 -0.47 16.70
N LEU A 223 -6.57 0.13 15.61
CA LEU A 223 -7.51 1.25 15.67
C LEU A 223 -8.90 0.88 15.17
N ALA A 224 -9.91 1.45 15.81
CA ALA A 224 -11.30 1.39 15.39
C ALA A 224 -11.97 2.77 15.55
N GLU A 225 -13.08 2.98 14.86
CA GLU A 225 -14.04 4.01 15.26
C GLU A 225 -14.94 3.42 16.35
N GLY A 226 -15.37 4.22 17.32
CA GLY A 226 -16.31 3.75 18.34
C GLY A 226 -17.74 3.56 17.82
N GLY A 227 -18.60 3.09 18.71
CA GLY A 227 -20.05 3.08 18.55
C GLY A 227 -20.51 2.22 17.38
N GLU A 228 -21.54 2.69 16.68
CA GLU A 228 -22.16 1.97 15.57
C GLU A 228 -21.19 1.69 14.41
N ARG A 229 -20.11 2.45 14.32
CA ARG A 229 -19.11 2.34 13.24
C ARG A 229 -17.99 1.35 13.56
N PHE A 230 -17.99 0.74 14.74
CA PHE A 230 -16.95 -0.18 15.20
C PHE A 230 -16.65 -1.29 14.18
N LEU A 231 -17.69 -1.98 13.71
CA LEU A 231 -17.54 -3.07 12.74
C LEU A 231 -17.45 -2.60 11.27
N HIS A 232 -17.51 -1.29 10.99
CA HIS A 232 -17.28 -0.78 9.63
C HIS A 232 -15.82 -1.00 9.20
N GLY A 233 -14.89 -1.11 10.17
CA GLY A 233 -13.49 -1.39 9.89
C GLY A 233 -12.83 -0.33 9.01
N ASN A 234 -13.11 0.95 9.27
CA ASN A 234 -12.62 2.04 8.42
C ASN A 234 -11.09 2.18 8.40
N PHE A 235 -10.36 1.62 9.36
CA PHE A 235 -8.91 1.55 9.32
C PHE A 235 -8.36 0.44 8.41
N ARG A 236 -9.22 -0.47 7.90
CA ARG A 236 -8.81 -1.50 6.90
C ARG A 236 -8.15 -0.90 5.67
N TRP A 237 -8.67 0.25 5.26
CA TRP A 237 -8.26 0.98 4.08
C TRP A 237 -6.81 1.46 4.16
N SER A 238 -6.32 1.77 5.35
CA SER A 238 -4.92 2.16 5.59
C SER A 238 -3.97 1.00 5.33
N GLY A 239 -4.28 -0.19 5.86
CA GLY A 239 -3.52 -1.41 5.57
C GLY A 239 -3.55 -1.80 4.10
N GLN A 240 -4.73 -1.74 3.48
CA GLN A 240 -4.92 -2.06 2.07
C GLN A 240 -4.10 -1.16 1.13
N ILE A 241 -4.19 0.17 1.28
CA ILE A 241 -3.48 1.08 0.38
C ILE A 241 -1.97 0.96 0.54
N MET A 242 -1.48 0.81 1.77
CA MET A 242 -0.05 0.70 2.04
C MET A 242 0.54 -0.64 1.59
N LEU A 243 -0.21 -1.74 1.75
CA LEU A 243 0.19 -3.03 1.22
C LEU A 243 0.27 -2.99 -0.32
N PHE A 244 -0.70 -2.34 -0.97
CA PHE A 244 -0.68 -2.14 -2.42
C PHE A 244 0.58 -1.39 -2.90
N LEU A 245 0.92 -0.29 -2.23
CA LEU A 245 2.13 0.49 -2.55
C LEU A 245 3.41 -0.33 -2.32
N LEU A 246 3.47 -1.12 -1.24
CA LEU A 246 4.58 -2.02 -0.98
C LEU A 246 4.71 -3.11 -2.06
N PHE A 247 3.61 -3.69 -2.53
CA PHE A 247 3.63 -4.60 -3.68
C PHE A 247 4.21 -3.92 -4.93
N ALA A 248 3.80 -2.69 -5.22
CA ALA A 248 4.30 -1.92 -6.36
C ALA A 248 5.81 -1.70 -6.27
N VAL A 249 6.30 -1.32 -5.09
CA VAL A 249 7.72 -1.17 -4.79
C VAL A 249 8.47 -2.48 -4.96
N CYS A 250 7.97 -3.59 -4.39
CA CYS A 250 8.62 -4.89 -4.46
C CYS A 250 8.74 -5.38 -5.91
N VAL A 251 7.70 -5.21 -6.74
CA VAL A 251 7.75 -5.53 -8.17
C VAL A 251 8.79 -4.67 -8.87
N ARG A 252 8.78 -3.35 -8.65
CA ARG A 252 9.78 -2.43 -9.21
C ARG A 252 11.20 -2.85 -8.84
N TRP A 253 11.44 -3.16 -7.56
CA TRP A 253 12.76 -3.56 -7.06
C TRP A 253 13.24 -4.85 -7.74
N LEU A 254 12.38 -5.87 -7.88
CA LEU A 254 12.71 -7.11 -8.60
C LEU A 254 13.07 -6.84 -10.07
N LEU A 255 12.28 -6.00 -10.75
CA LEU A 255 12.55 -5.61 -12.14
C LEU A 255 13.89 -4.87 -12.27
N GLN A 256 14.19 -3.93 -11.37
CA GLN A 256 15.46 -3.20 -11.36
C GLN A 256 16.65 -4.13 -11.14
N LYS A 257 16.55 -5.10 -10.22
CA LYS A 257 17.60 -6.12 -10.03
C LYS A 257 17.83 -6.94 -11.28
N GLU A 258 16.75 -7.29 -11.97
CA GLU A 258 16.85 -8.00 -13.24
C GLU A 258 17.61 -7.16 -14.26
N VAL A 259 17.21 -5.89 -14.46
CA VAL A 259 17.80 -4.96 -15.43
C VAL A 259 19.28 -4.70 -15.16
N GLN A 260 19.65 -4.46 -13.89
CA GLN A 260 21.02 -4.17 -13.49
C GLN A 260 21.97 -5.38 -13.58
N GLY A 261 21.47 -6.57 -13.88
CA GLY A 261 22.28 -7.79 -13.93
C GLY A 261 22.81 -8.21 -12.55
N VAL A 262 22.35 -7.57 -11.47
CA VAL A 262 22.67 -7.93 -10.08
C VAL A 262 21.89 -9.20 -9.77
N GLY A 263 22.52 -10.34 -10.04
CA GLY A 263 21.88 -11.66 -10.14
C GLY A 263 21.25 -12.12 -8.84
N LEU A 264 19.93 -11.89 -8.69
CA LEU A 264 19.12 -12.74 -7.83
C LEU A 264 19.32 -14.19 -8.26
N LYS A 265 19.59 -15.07 -7.28
CA LYS A 265 19.74 -16.51 -7.54
C LYS A 265 18.43 -17.04 -8.14
N ILE A 266 18.51 -18.07 -9.00
CA ILE A 266 17.33 -18.59 -9.70
C ILE A 266 16.20 -18.98 -8.72
N HIS A 267 16.52 -19.61 -7.59
CA HIS A 267 15.53 -19.96 -6.58
C HIS A 267 14.86 -18.72 -5.96
N GLN A 268 15.57 -17.61 -5.78
CA GLN A 268 14.98 -16.37 -5.25
C GLN A 268 13.97 -15.79 -6.25
N LYS A 269 14.29 -15.85 -7.55
CA LYS A 269 13.36 -15.42 -8.61
C LYS A 269 12.12 -16.30 -8.62
N ILE A 270 12.29 -17.63 -8.58
CA ILE A 270 11.18 -18.58 -8.55
C ILE A 270 10.29 -18.30 -7.34
N ILE A 271 10.87 -18.22 -6.13
CA ILE A 271 10.13 -17.96 -4.89
C ILE A 271 9.33 -16.65 -4.98
N ALA A 272 9.95 -15.54 -5.40
CA ALA A 272 9.28 -14.25 -5.47
C ALA A 272 8.14 -14.24 -6.51
N TRP A 273 8.39 -14.77 -7.71
CA TRP A 273 7.39 -14.77 -8.78
C TRP A 273 6.29 -15.80 -8.55
N SER A 274 6.57 -16.96 -7.96
CA SER A 274 5.55 -17.92 -7.54
C SER A 274 4.61 -17.33 -6.50
N ALA A 275 5.16 -16.60 -5.51
CA ALA A 275 4.33 -15.90 -4.53
C ALA A 275 3.47 -14.80 -5.19
N TYR A 276 4.05 -14.00 -6.10
CA TYR A 276 3.29 -13.00 -6.86
C TYR A 276 2.15 -13.63 -7.66
N VAL A 277 2.42 -14.73 -8.38
CA VAL A 277 1.42 -15.47 -9.15
C VAL A 277 0.33 -16.02 -8.23
N ALA A 278 0.66 -16.53 -7.04
CA ALA A 278 -0.33 -16.98 -6.08
C ALA A 278 -1.30 -15.85 -5.66
N HIS A 279 -0.80 -14.63 -5.45
CA HIS A 279 -1.64 -13.46 -5.18
C HIS A 279 -2.51 -13.06 -6.39
N PHE A 280 -1.99 -13.18 -7.60
CA PHE A 280 -2.76 -12.92 -8.82
C PHE A 280 -3.88 -13.94 -9.01
N LEU A 281 -3.59 -15.23 -8.81
CA LEU A 281 -4.59 -16.31 -8.86
C LEU A 281 -5.64 -16.16 -7.75
N GLY A 282 -5.22 -15.80 -6.53
CA GLY A 282 -6.14 -15.45 -5.44
C GLY A 282 -7.06 -14.28 -5.80
N GLY A 283 -6.51 -13.30 -6.52
CA GLY A 283 -7.25 -12.21 -7.14
C GLY A 283 -8.34 -12.67 -8.10
N ILE A 284 -7.98 -13.51 -9.07
CA ILE A 284 -8.94 -14.07 -10.04
C ILE A 284 -10.05 -14.84 -9.30
N ALA A 285 -9.68 -15.70 -8.34
CA ALA A 285 -10.64 -16.45 -7.54
C ALA A 285 -11.61 -15.52 -6.79
N TYR A 286 -11.11 -14.45 -6.17
CA TYR A 286 -11.94 -13.45 -5.50
C TYR A 286 -12.92 -12.75 -6.45
N TYR A 287 -12.45 -12.31 -7.62
CA TYR A 287 -13.33 -11.66 -8.60
C TYR A 287 -14.40 -12.62 -9.12
N ILE A 288 -14.04 -13.88 -9.43
CA ILE A 288 -15.03 -14.91 -9.83
C ILE A 288 -16.07 -15.09 -8.72
N TYR A 289 -15.64 -15.19 -7.46
CA TYR A 289 -16.56 -15.28 -6.33
C TYR A 289 -17.52 -14.08 -6.27
N CYS A 290 -17.02 -12.85 -6.41
CA CYS A 290 -17.85 -11.65 -6.45
C CYS A 290 -18.83 -11.59 -7.63
N PHE A 291 -18.56 -12.28 -8.74
CA PHE A 291 -19.48 -12.35 -9.88
C PHE A 291 -20.60 -13.37 -9.69
N ILE A 292 -20.34 -14.44 -8.94
CA ILE A 292 -21.30 -15.55 -8.76
C ILE A 292 -22.10 -15.40 -7.46
N SER A 293 -21.50 -14.81 -6.43
CA SER A 293 -22.10 -14.59 -5.11
C SER A 293 -22.64 -13.17 -4.98
N ILE A 294 -23.87 -13.05 -4.46
CA ILE A 294 -24.47 -11.76 -4.09
C ILE A 294 -23.82 -11.21 -2.81
N HIS A 295 -22.99 -11.99 -2.12
CA HIS A 295 -22.43 -11.66 -0.81
C HIS A 295 -20.90 -11.62 -0.87
N TYR A 296 -20.31 -10.54 -0.35
CA TYR A 296 -18.86 -10.36 -0.22
C TYR A 296 -18.28 -11.01 1.05
N ARG A 297 -19.00 -11.96 1.65
CA ARG A 297 -18.55 -12.65 2.87
C ARG A 297 -17.35 -13.54 2.55
#